data_AF-A0A8T9BQZ5-F1
#
_entry.id   AF-A0A8T9BQZ5-F1
#
_cell.length_a   1.000
_cell.length_b   1.000
_cell.length_c   1.000
_cell.angle_alpha   90.00
_cell.angle_beta   90.00
_cell.angle_gamma   90.00
#
_symmetry.space_group_name_H-M   'P 1'
#
loop_
_entity.id
_entity.type
_entity.pdbx_description
1 polymer ?
#
loop_
_entity_poly.entity_id
_entity_poly.type
_entity_poly.pdbx_seq_one_letter_code
_entity_poly.pdbx_strand_id
1 'polypeptide(L)'
;MSLPTPTPFKINVPPSLLSFIHQRVSTARIPSGSIHPPGEEWAYGPPPSVMEHLKEYWSQKYDWRAVEARINSHLKMFTLPIKEGTEEIEMHFVHHRSDREGAIPLLFQHGWPGSFLEVDKIIDLLTQSSDPNAQAYHVVAPSLPGFTFSSAPKSPSFDLQNIAAINNTLMQALGYSKYMVQGGDWGCMIARVMAIDYPENCLAVHVNMVPAALPVWYKNPLSLLQFIAWAVWTGGDKQGLLGRMISKAQNPKQSPTPSPTPPSEC
;
A
#
# COMPACT_ATOMS: atom_id res chain seq x y z
N MET A 1 -8.93 21.72 25.15
CA MET A 1 -7.69 21.99 24.38
C MET A 1 -8.09 22.02 22.90
N SER A 2 -7.60 22.98 22.13
CA SER A 2 -7.84 23.01 20.67
C SER A 2 -7.14 21.84 20.00
N LEU A 3 -7.80 21.18 19.05
CA LEU A 3 -7.17 20.16 18.23
C LEU A 3 -5.99 20.77 17.46
N PRO A 4 -4.90 20.03 17.24
CA PRO A 4 -3.80 20.51 16.42
C PRO A 4 -4.30 20.75 14.99
N THR A 5 -3.76 21.77 14.33
CA THR A 5 -4.19 22.17 12.98
C THR A 5 -3.23 21.59 11.94
N PRO A 6 -3.70 20.74 11.01
CA PRO A 6 -2.87 20.25 9.91
C PRO A 6 -2.36 21.38 9.01
N THR A 7 -1.13 21.25 8.53
CA THR A 7 -0.51 22.22 7.61
C THR A 7 -0.78 21.80 6.17
N PRO A 8 -1.34 22.66 5.30
CA PRO A 8 -1.51 22.33 3.88
C PRO A 8 -0.18 21.99 3.20
N PHE A 9 -0.19 20.95 2.36
CA PHE A 9 0.99 20.44 1.68
C PHE A 9 0.79 20.46 0.16
N LYS A 10 1.88 20.76 -0.57
CA LYS A 10 1.97 20.59 -2.02
C LYS A 10 3.30 19.97 -2.38
N ILE A 11 3.27 19.03 -3.31
CA ILE A 11 4.46 18.43 -3.90
C ILE A 11 5.19 19.50 -4.72
N ASN A 12 6.48 19.66 -4.46
CA ASN A 12 7.34 20.56 -5.22
C ASN A 12 8.74 19.96 -5.36
N VAL A 13 8.95 19.17 -6.40
CA VAL A 13 10.23 18.51 -6.66
C VAL A 13 11.21 19.51 -7.30
N PRO A 14 12.42 19.70 -6.75
CA PRO A 14 13.39 20.65 -7.30
C PRO A 14 13.77 20.34 -8.75
N PRO A 15 13.90 21.34 -9.64
CA PRO A 15 14.33 21.12 -11.03
C PRO A 15 15.65 20.36 -11.14
N SER A 16 16.59 20.61 -10.22
CA SER A 16 17.88 19.90 -10.17
C SER A 16 17.72 18.40 -9.97
N LEU A 17 16.77 17.97 -9.13
CA LEU A 17 16.50 16.55 -8.90
C LEU A 17 15.87 15.90 -10.13
N LEU A 18 14.97 16.60 -10.83
CA LEU A 18 14.39 16.09 -12.08
C LEU A 18 15.45 15.93 -13.17
N SER A 19 16.32 16.92 -13.35
CA SER A 19 17.44 16.83 -14.30
C SER A 19 18.38 15.68 -13.95
N PHE A 20 18.68 15.49 -12.66
CA PHE A 20 19.48 14.37 -12.19
C PHE A 20 18.83 13.02 -12.53
N ILE A 21 17.54 12.84 -12.22
CA ILE A 21 16.80 11.60 -12.53
C ILE A 21 16.77 11.35 -14.04
N HIS A 22 16.47 12.37 -14.84
CA HIS A 22 16.44 12.26 -16.31
C HIS A 22 17.79 11.82 -16.87
N GLN A 23 18.89 12.39 -16.39
CA GLN A 23 20.23 11.97 -16.78
C GLN A 23 20.50 10.50 -16.41
N ARG A 24 20.10 10.06 -15.22
CA ARG A 24 20.28 8.68 -14.76
C ARG A 24 19.48 7.68 -15.60
N VAL A 25 18.23 8.02 -15.93
CA VAL A 25 17.37 7.16 -16.76
C VAL A 25 17.89 7.11 -18.20
N SER A 26 18.23 8.24 -18.80
CA SER A 26 18.71 8.29 -20.19
C SER A 26 20.04 7.56 -20.41
N THR A 27 20.93 7.59 -19.41
CA THR A 27 22.23 6.91 -19.46
C THR A 27 22.20 5.47 -18.94
N ALA A 28 21.06 4.99 -18.44
CA ALA A 28 20.94 3.64 -17.89
C ALA A 28 21.30 2.57 -18.92
N ARG A 29 22.17 1.62 -18.54
CA ARG A 29 22.50 0.45 -19.35
C ARG A 29 21.49 -0.65 -19.08
N ILE A 30 20.80 -1.11 -20.13
CA ILE A 30 19.95 -2.29 -20.04
C ILE A 30 20.79 -3.52 -20.41
N PRO A 31 20.76 -4.61 -19.62
CA PRO A 31 21.47 -5.84 -19.95
C PRO A 31 20.97 -6.41 -21.29
N SER A 32 21.90 -6.69 -22.20
CA SER A 32 21.62 -7.43 -23.44
C SER A 32 21.70 -8.94 -23.18
N GLY A 33 20.84 -9.73 -23.83
CA GLY A 33 21.10 -11.17 -23.99
C GLY A 33 20.26 -12.16 -23.17
N SER A 34 19.09 -11.77 -22.66
CA SER A 34 18.15 -12.75 -22.10
C SER A 34 17.35 -13.41 -23.22
N ILE A 35 17.80 -14.57 -23.70
CA ILE A 35 17.04 -15.41 -24.62
C ILE A 35 16.08 -16.24 -23.77
N HIS A 36 14.81 -15.87 -23.77
CA HIS A 36 13.75 -16.66 -23.14
C HIS A 36 13.13 -17.59 -24.18
N PRO A 37 12.71 -18.81 -23.79
CA PRO A 37 11.82 -19.61 -24.62
C PRO A 37 10.58 -18.77 -25.02
N PRO A 38 10.07 -18.90 -26.25
CA PRO A 38 8.84 -18.20 -26.65
C PRO A 38 7.70 -18.47 -25.66
N GLY A 39 7.11 -17.42 -25.10
CA GLY A 39 6.04 -17.51 -24.10
C GLY A 39 6.50 -17.55 -22.63
N GLU A 40 7.80 -17.48 -22.35
CA GLU A 40 8.37 -17.46 -21.00
C GLU A 40 9.18 -16.18 -20.69
N GLU A 41 8.91 -15.08 -21.39
CA GLU A 41 9.72 -13.84 -21.33
C GLU A 41 9.76 -13.22 -19.93
N TRP A 42 8.71 -13.43 -19.11
CA TRP A 42 8.61 -12.88 -17.75
C TRP A 42 9.05 -13.86 -16.65
N ALA A 43 9.43 -15.09 -17.00
CA ALA A 43 9.72 -16.15 -16.02
C ALA A 43 10.88 -15.80 -15.07
N TYR A 44 11.73 -14.84 -15.46
CA TYR A 44 12.91 -14.41 -14.70
C TYR A 44 12.87 -12.91 -14.36
N GLY A 45 11.69 -12.29 -14.38
CA GLY A 45 11.51 -10.85 -14.16
C GLY A 45 11.24 -10.07 -15.45
N PRO A 46 11.31 -8.72 -15.39
CA PRO A 46 10.98 -7.88 -16.54
C PRO A 46 11.92 -8.13 -17.73
N PRO A 47 11.38 -8.40 -18.94
CA PRO A 47 12.19 -8.58 -20.13
C PRO A 47 13.03 -7.33 -20.46
N PRO A 48 14.26 -7.48 -21.01
CA PRO A 48 15.07 -6.35 -21.43
C PRO A 48 14.36 -5.39 -22.38
N SER A 49 13.56 -5.92 -23.32
CA SER A 49 12.78 -5.11 -24.28
C SER A 49 11.74 -4.21 -23.59
N VAL A 50 11.13 -4.67 -22.51
CA VAL A 50 10.20 -3.87 -21.70
C VAL A 50 10.95 -2.75 -20.97
N MET A 51 12.12 -3.05 -20.42
CA MET A 51 12.96 -2.07 -19.74
C MET A 51 13.50 -1.00 -20.70
N GLU A 52 13.86 -1.39 -21.93
CA GLU A 52 14.25 -0.47 -23.00
C GLU A 52 13.09 0.48 -23.36
N HIS A 53 11.88 -0.06 -23.54
CA HIS A 53 10.70 0.76 -23.82
C HIS A 53 10.37 1.72 -22.66
N LEU A 54 10.46 1.24 -21.41
CA LEU A 54 10.24 2.09 -20.24
C LEU A 54 11.28 3.21 -20.14
N LYS A 55 12.56 2.90 -20.41
CA LYS A 55 13.63 3.87 -20.47
C LYS A 55 13.36 4.93 -21.55
N GLU A 56 12.96 4.50 -22.75
CA GLU A 56 12.64 5.40 -23.86
C GLU A 56 11.47 6.33 -23.50
N TYR A 57 10.36 5.76 -23.02
CA TYR A 57 9.20 6.54 -22.60
C TYR A 57 9.55 7.55 -21.51
N TRP A 58 10.26 7.13 -20.47
CA TRP A 58 10.60 8.00 -19.34
C TRP A 58 11.57 9.12 -19.76
N SER A 59 12.56 8.83 -20.59
CA SER A 59 13.53 9.84 -21.03
C SER A 59 12.97 10.82 -22.07
N GLN A 60 11.94 10.45 -22.83
CA GLN A 60 11.47 11.27 -23.95
C GLN A 60 10.06 11.84 -23.79
N LYS A 61 9.17 11.14 -23.06
CA LYS A 61 7.73 11.44 -23.05
C LYS A 61 7.15 11.70 -21.66
N TYR A 62 7.77 11.16 -20.62
CA TYR A 62 7.26 11.32 -19.26
C TYR A 62 7.46 12.74 -18.73
N ASP A 63 6.35 13.43 -18.45
CA ASP A 63 6.35 14.78 -17.87
C ASP A 63 5.97 14.73 -16.40
N TRP A 64 6.97 14.83 -15.51
CA TRP A 64 6.74 14.92 -14.07
C TRP A 64 5.96 16.16 -13.68
N ARG A 65 6.15 17.31 -14.35
CA ARG A 65 5.46 18.56 -13.97
C ARG A 65 3.97 18.47 -14.24
N ALA A 66 3.57 17.82 -15.32
CA ALA A 66 2.16 17.52 -15.58
C ALA A 66 1.57 16.60 -14.48
N VAL A 67 2.30 15.57 -14.07
CA VAL A 67 1.88 14.64 -13.00
C VAL A 67 1.77 15.37 -11.64
N GLU A 68 2.79 16.14 -11.27
CA GLU A 68 2.84 16.94 -10.04
C GLU A 68 1.70 17.95 -9.99
N ALA A 69 1.43 18.66 -11.10
CA ALA A 69 0.31 19.59 -11.19
C ALA A 69 -1.04 18.87 -11.02
N ARG A 70 -1.23 17.72 -11.67
CA ARG A 70 -2.45 16.90 -11.53
C ARG A 70 -2.67 16.50 -10.08
N ILE A 71 -1.66 15.92 -9.43
CA ILE A 71 -1.75 15.47 -8.03
C ILE A 71 -2.07 16.64 -7.11
N ASN A 72 -1.34 17.75 -7.21
CA ASN A 72 -1.57 18.94 -6.38
C ASN A 72 -2.93 19.62 -6.63
N SER A 73 -3.53 19.43 -7.81
CA SER A 73 -4.83 19.99 -8.14
C SER A 73 -6.00 19.15 -7.64
N HIS A 74 -5.83 17.83 -7.59
CA HIS A 74 -6.90 16.88 -7.25
C HIS A 74 -6.86 16.49 -5.78
N LEU A 75 -5.68 16.26 -5.21
CA LEU A 75 -5.52 15.80 -3.83
C LEU A 75 -5.28 16.97 -2.87
N LYS A 76 -6.16 17.07 -1.87
CA LYS A 76 -5.97 17.94 -0.70
C LYS A 76 -5.03 17.25 0.27
N MET A 77 -3.75 17.64 0.24
CA MET A 77 -2.69 17.05 1.05
C MET A 77 -2.32 17.95 2.23
N PHE A 78 -1.91 17.33 3.32
CA PHE A 78 -1.53 17.99 4.55
C PHE A 78 -0.35 17.26 5.21
N THR A 79 0.33 17.97 6.12
CA THR A 79 1.21 17.35 7.10
C THR A 79 0.81 17.68 8.53
N LEU A 80 1.13 16.76 9.44
CA LEU A 80 0.92 16.93 10.87
C LEU A 80 1.97 16.14 11.66
N PRO A 81 2.73 16.77 12.56
CA PRO A 81 3.62 16.05 13.47
C PRO A 81 2.79 15.22 14.46
N ILE A 82 3.07 13.92 14.54
CA ILE A 82 2.44 13.00 15.49
C ILE A 82 3.53 12.37 16.35
N LYS A 83 3.38 12.50 17.67
CA LYS A 83 4.28 11.89 18.65
C LYS A 83 3.86 10.45 18.93
N GLU A 84 4.82 9.53 18.86
CA GLU A 84 4.66 8.13 19.25
C GLU A 84 5.90 7.69 20.06
N GLY A 85 5.69 7.39 21.34
CA GLY A 85 6.77 7.15 22.28
C GLY A 85 7.71 8.36 22.41
N THR A 86 8.99 8.15 22.07
CA THR A 86 10.04 9.18 22.09
C THR A 86 10.27 9.86 20.74
N GLU A 87 9.55 9.43 19.70
CA GLU A 87 9.72 9.96 18.34
C GLU A 87 8.55 10.84 17.96
N GLU A 88 8.83 11.76 17.03
CA GLU A 88 7.82 12.54 16.33
C GLU A 88 7.94 12.21 14.84
N ILE A 89 6.84 11.77 14.27
CA ILE A 89 6.72 11.45 12.85
C ILE A 89 5.96 12.60 12.19
N GLU A 90 6.60 13.27 11.24
CA GLU A 90 5.91 14.20 10.34
C GLU A 90 5.04 13.36 9.40
N MET A 91 3.73 13.31 9.66
CA MET A 91 2.80 12.51 8.88
C MET A 91 2.29 13.31 7.70
N HIS A 92 2.54 12.84 6.48
CA HIS A 92 1.85 13.31 5.28
C HIS A 92 0.55 12.51 5.08
N PHE A 93 -0.52 13.19 4.67
CA PHE A 93 -1.79 12.54 4.35
C PHE A 93 -2.64 13.35 3.37
N VAL A 94 -3.46 12.62 2.61
CA VAL A 94 -4.58 13.20 1.86
C VAL A 94 -5.79 13.28 2.79
N HIS A 95 -6.53 14.39 2.76
CA HIS A 95 -7.78 14.53 3.51
C HIS A 95 -8.85 15.24 2.69
N HIS A 96 -9.92 14.50 2.39
CA HIS A 96 -11.11 15.05 1.75
C HIS A 96 -12.33 14.84 2.64
N ARG A 97 -13.03 15.93 2.95
CA ARG A 97 -14.31 15.88 3.65
C ARG A 97 -15.44 15.92 2.62
N SER A 98 -16.33 14.94 2.68
CA SER A 98 -17.66 15.06 2.07
C SER A 98 -18.48 16.16 2.75
N ASP A 99 -19.32 16.85 1.98
CA ASP A 99 -20.30 17.82 2.47
C ASP A 99 -21.62 17.17 2.89
N ARG A 100 -21.77 15.85 2.70
CA ARG A 100 -22.99 15.12 3.04
C ARG A 100 -23.08 14.87 4.54
N GLU A 101 -24.25 15.14 5.10
CA GLU A 101 -24.58 14.77 6.48
C GLU A 101 -24.48 13.24 6.64
N GLY A 102 -23.92 12.80 7.77
CA GLY A 102 -23.72 11.37 8.05
C GLY A 102 -22.55 10.74 7.28
N ALA A 103 -21.66 11.54 6.67
CA ALA A 103 -20.44 11.00 6.08
C ALA A 103 -19.57 10.30 7.15
N ILE A 104 -19.17 9.06 6.86
CA ILE A 104 -18.42 8.23 7.80
C ILE A 104 -16.92 8.53 7.66
N PRO A 105 -16.18 8.79 8.75
CA PRO A 105 -14.73 8.90 8.67
C PRO A 105 -14.10 7.56 8.26
N LEU A 106 -13.30 7.58 7.20
CA LEU A 106 -12.64 6.42 6.61
C LEU A 106 -11.14 6.68 6.51
N LEU A 107 -10.36 5.86 7.20
CA LEU A 107 -8.92 5.80 7.08
C LEU A 107 -8.53 4.78 6.00
N PHE A 108 -7.95 5.25 4.89
CA PHE A 108 -7.44 4.42 3.81
C PHE A 108 -5.95 4.12 4.04
N GLN A 109 -5.57 2.85 4.07
CA GLN A 109 -4.19 2.40 4.29
C GLN A 109 -3.65 1.69 3.04
N HIS A 110 -2.63 2.29 2.43
CA HIS A 110 -1.91 1.71 1.29
C HIS A 110 -0.89 0.64 1.75
N GLY A 111 -0.18 0.03 0.80
CA GLY A 111 0.91 -0.90 1.09
C GLY A 111 2.17 -0.66 0.26
N TRP A 112 2.90 -1.72 -0.05
CA TRP A 112 4.14 -1.74 -0.83
C TRP A 112 3.98 -2.61 -2.09
N PRO A 113 4.49 -2.20 -3.26
CA PRO A 113 5.26 -0.98 -3.57
C PRO A 113 4.38 0.26 -3.82
N GLY A 114 3.24 0.32 -3.15
CA GLY A 114 2.24 1.36 -3.22
C GLY A 114 2.56 2.68 -2.52
N SER A 115 1.58 3.58 -2.52
CA SER A 115 1.64 4.87 -1.81
C SER A 115 0.26 5.48 -1.62
N PHE A 116 0.18 6.65 -0.97
CA PHE A 116 -1.05 7.45 -0.84
C PHE A 116 -1.76 7.70 -2.19
N LEU A 117 -1.05 7.67 -3.32
CA LEU A 117 -1.62 7.86 -4.66
C LEU A 117 -2.65 6.79 -5.06
N GLU A 118 -2.72 5.66 -4.35
CA GLU A 118 -3.75 4.65 -4.60
C GLU A 118 -5.17 5.19 -4.33
N VAL A 119 -5.32 6.11 -3.39
CA VAL A 119 -6.63 6.69 -3.04
C VAL A 119 -7.17 7.61 -4.15
N ASP A 120 -6.28 8.17 -4.97
CA ASP A 120 -6.58 9.13 -6.06
C ASP A 120 -7.69 8.61 -6.98
N LYS A 121 -7.70 7.30 -7.22
CA LYS A 121 -8.64 6.63 -8.14
C LYS A 121 -10.07 6.50 -7.60
N ILE A 122 -10.26 6.63 -6.29
CA ILE A 122 -11.53 6.32 -5.62
C ILE A 122 -12.03 7.46 -4.73
N ILE A 123 -11.21 8.49 -4.47
CA ILE A 123 -11.53 9.51 -3.48
C ILE A 123 -12.80 10.30 -3.82
N ASP A 124 -13.03 10.63 -5.09
CA ASP A 124 -14.23 11.36 -5.51
C ASP A 124 -15.49 10.49 -5.40
N LEU A 125 -15.38 9.19 -5.71
CA LEU A 125 -16.49 8.25 -5.56
C LEU A 125 -16.92 8.08 -4.09
N LEU A 126 -15.96 8.17 -3.16
CA LEU A 126 -16.23 8.02 -1.73
C LEU A 126 -16.69 9.33 -1.07
N THR A 127 -16.18 10.47 -1.52
CA THR A 127 -16.45 11.76 -0.88
C THR A 127 -17.56 12.56 -1.55
N GLN A 128 -17.73 12.39 -2.87
CA GLN A 128 -18.60 13.22 -3.72
C GLN A 128 -19.42 12.38 -4.73
N SER A 129 -19.86 11.18 -4.35
CA SER A 129 -20.72 10.35 -5.21
C SER A 129 -21.95 11.11 -5.69
N SER A 130 -22.24 11.01 -7.00
CA SER A 130 -23.46 11.54 -7.61
C SER A 130 -24.72 10.75 -7.25
N ASP A 131 -24.57 9.53 -6.73
CA ASP A 131 -25.69 8.75 -6.23
C ASP A 131 -26.09 9.22 -4.82
N PRO A 132 -27.28 9.83 -4.65
CA PRO A 132 -27.74 10.33 -3.34
C PRO A 132 -27.93 9.21 -2.31
N ASN A 133 -28.06 7.95 -2.75
CA ASN A 133 -28.23 6.80 -1.86
C ASN A 133 -26.90 6.15 -1.47
N ALA A 134 -25.80 6.44 -2.16
CA ALA A 134 -24.50 5.91 -1.82
C ALA A 134 -24.05 6.43 -0.45
N GLN A 135 -23.37 5.62 0.35
CA GLN A 135 -22.75 6.08 1.59
C GLN A 135 -21.61 7.06 1.26
N ALA A 136 -21.58 8.20 1.94
CA ALA A 136 -20.51 9.18 1.82
C ALA A 136 -19.45 9.00 2.92
N TYR A 137 -18.22 9.43 2.64
CA TYR A 137 -17.11 9.30 3.56
C TYR A 137 -16.32 10.62 3.71
N HIS A 138 -15.74 10.82 4.89
CA HIS A 138 -14.58 11.70 5.03
C HIS A 138 -13.34 10.83 4.88
N VAL A 139 -12.56 10.99 3.81
CA VAL A 139 -11.43 10.12 3.50
C VAL A 139 -10.14 10.74 4.02
N VAL A 140 -9.42 9.98 4.83
CA VAL A 140 -8.04 10.27 5.26
C VAL A 140 -7.14 9.16 4.73
N ALA A 141 -6.12 9.49 3.95
CA ALA A 141 -5.18 8.52 3.39
C ALA A 141 -3.73 8.95 3.70
N PRO A 142 -3.16 8.51 4.83
CA PRO A 142 -1.79 8.83 5.16
C PRO A 142 -0.81 8.08 4.27
N SER A 143 0.32 8.73 4.02
CA SER A 143 1.54 8.01 3.69
C SER A 143 2.03 7.30 4.94
N LEU A 144 2.27 5.99 4.85
CA LEU A 144 2.82 5.23 5.97
C LEU A 144 4.15 5.85 6.46
N PRO A 145 4.50 5.76 7.76
CA PRO A 145 5.80 6.22 8.26
C PRO A 145 6.96 5.67 7.42
N GLY A 146 7.84 6.56 6.95
CA GLY A 146 8.94 6.22 6.03
C GLY A 146 8.58 6.08 4.55
N PHE A 147 7.31 6.28 4.17
CA PHE A 147 6.89 6.27 2.78
C PHE A 147 6.70 7.69 2.25
N THR A 148 7.22 7.95 1.05
CA THR A 148 7.01 9.18 0.28
C THR A 148 7.35 10.46 1.06
N PHE A 149 6.34 11.16 1.59
CA PHE A 149 6.47 12.44 2.28
C PHE A 149 6.31 12.34 3.81
N SER A 150 5.95 11.17 4.35
CA SER A 150 5.99 10.95 5.81
C SER A 150 7.42 10.67 6.25
N SER A 151 7.88 11.27 7.33
CA SER A 151 9.24 11.05 7.83
C SER A 151 9.46 9.59 8.24
N ALA A 152 10.67 9.09 8.03
CA ALA A 152 11.04 7.75 8.45
C ALA A 152 11.21 7.66 9.98
N PRO A 153 10.70 6.60 10.62
CA PRO A 153 11.06 6.26 11.99
C PRO A 153 12.57 6.11 12.16
N LYS A 154 13.08 6.45 13.34
CA LYS A 154 14.51 6.33 13.66
C LYS A 154 14.80 5.07 14.47
N SER A 155 13.85 4.61 15.26
CA SER A 155 14.01 3.43 16.09
C SER A 155 14.00 2.16 15.23
N PRO A 156 14.96 1.24 15.44
CA PRO A 156 14.93 -0.07 14.80
C PRO A 156 13.77 -0.96 15.30
N SER A 157 13.12 -0.59 16.40
CA SER A 157 11.99 -1.34 16.96
C SER A 157 10.63 -0.89 16.42
N PHE A 158 10.60 0.00 15.43
CA PHE A 158 9.35 0.55 14.92
C PHE A 158 8.56 -0.49 14.13
N ASP A 159 7.33 -0.76 14.56
CA ASP A 159 6.51 -1.87 14.06
C ASP A 159 5.07 -1.45 13.69
N LEU A 160 4.22 -2.45 13.42
CA LEU A 160 2.82 -2.23 13.02
C LEU A 160 2.00 -1.57 14.13
N GLN A 161 2.32 -1.84 15.39
CA GLN A 161 1.64 -1.26 16.55
C GLN A 161 1.93 0.24 16.63
N ASN A 162 3.18 0.64 16.39
CA ASN A 162 3.51 2.07 16.32
C ASN A 162 2.77 2.77 15.16
N ILE A 163 2.68 2.13 13.99
CA ILE A 163 1.93 2.69 12.85
C ILE A 163 0.44 2.82 13.19
N ALA A 164 -0.16 1.80 13.81
CA ALA A 164 -1.55 1.82 14.25
C ALA A 164 -1.82 2.94 15.27
N ALA A 165 -0.91 3.13 16.23
CA ALA A 165 -0.99 4.19 17.24
C ALA A 165 -0.93 5.59 16.62
N ILE A 166 0.01 5.81 15.69
CA ILE A 166 0.12 7.07 14.95
C ILE A 166 -1.14 7.34 14.13
N ASN A 167 -1.63 6.34 13.41
CA ASN A 167 -2.86 6.46 12.62
C ASN A 167 -4.09 6.76 13.48
N ASN A 168 -4.23 6.11 14.64
CA ASN A 168 -5.31 6.41 15.57
C ASN A 168 -5.19 7.83 16.13
N THR A 169 -3.98 8.26 16.48
CA THR A 169 -3.71 9.62 16.96
C THR A 169 -3.99 10.66 15.89
N LEU A 170 -3.62 10.39 14.63
CA LEU A 170 -3.95 11.23 13.48
C LEU A 170 -5.47 11.38 13.33
N MET A 171 -6.23 10.29 13.36
CA MET A 171 -7.69 10.35 13.25
C MET A 171 -8.32 11.15 14.40
N GLN A 172 -7.87 10.94 15.64
CA GLN A 172 -8.33 11.70 16.80
C GLN A 172 -7.97 13.19 16.70
N ALA A 173 -6.75 13.51 16.24
CA ALA A 173 -6.29 14.87 16.02
C ALA A 173 -7.13 15.62 14.97
N LEU A 174 -7.64 14.90 13.96
CA LEU A 174 -8.57 15.42 12.96
C LEU A 174 -10.03 15.51 13.47
N GLY A 175 -10.30 15.13 14.72
CA GLY A 175 -11.62 15.17 15.34
C GLY A 175 -12.48 13.92 15.11
N TYR A 176 -11.91 12.85 14.54
CA TYR A 176 -12.61 11.59 14.31
C TYR A 176 -12.41 10.64 15.48
N SER A 177 -13.32 10.69 16.46
CA SER A 177 -13.31 9.77 17.60
C SER A 177 -13.73 8.35 17.24
N LYS A 178 -14.50 8.18 16.16
CA LYS A 178 -14.94 6.91 15.61
C LYS A 178 -14.77 6.90 14.10
N TYR A 179 -14.17 5.85 13.57
CA TYR A 179 -13.86 5.73 12.15
C TYR A 179 -13.84 4.28 11.69
N MET A 180 -13.86 4.09 10.37
CA MET A 180 -13.61 2.82 9.71
C MET A 180 -12.21 2.82 9.10
N VAL A 181 -11.62 1.64 8.94
CA VAL A 181 -10.33 1.49 8.25
C VAL A 181 -10.50 0.60 7.03
N GLN A 182 -9.93 1.01 5.90
CA GLN A 182 -9.80 0.17 4.73
C GLN A 182 -8.32 -0.05 4.43
N GLY A 183 -7.93 -1.28 4.07
CA GLY A 183 -6.54 -1.56 3.68
C GLY A 183 -6.30 -2.88 2.95
N GLY A 184 -5.32 -2.85 2.05
CA GLY A 184 -4.72 -4.02 1.41
C GLY A 184 -3.22 -4.09 1.74
N ASP A 185 -2.54 -5.19 1.38
CA ASP A 185 -1.09 -5.34 1.61
C ASP A 185 -0.68 -4.98 3.07
N TRP A 186 0.31 -4.10 3.33
CA TRP A 186 0.62 -3.64 4.70
C TRP A 186 -0.59 -3.02 5.40
N GLY A 187 -1.41 -2.27 4.67
CA GLY A 187 -2.62 -1.66 5.18
C GLY A 187 -3.62 -2.65 5.77
N CYS A 188 -3.69 -3.91 5.29
CA CYS A 188 -4.56 -4.91 5.90
C CYS A 188 -4.08 -5.35 7.28
N MET A 189 -2.76 -5.44 7.47
CA MET A 189 -2.16 -5.78 8.76
C MET A 189 -2.32 -4.62 9.75
N ILE A 190 -2.10 -3.39 9.29
CA ILE A 190 -2.32 -2.17 10.09
C ILE A 190 -3.78 -2.06 10.51
N ALA A 191 -4.73 -2.21 9.58
CA ALA A 191 -6.16 -2.19 9.88
C ALA A 191 -6.54 -3.22 10.94
N ARG A 192 -5.98 -4.44 10.85
CA ARG A 192 -6.20 -5.49 11.85
C ARG A 192 -5.68 -5.09 13.23
N VAL A 193 -4.47 -4.55 13.31
CA VAL A 193 -3.89 -4.08 14.59
C VAL A 193 -4.75 -2.95 15.16
N MET A 194 -5.19 -2.00 14.34
CA MET A 194 -6.06 -0.91 14.78
C MET A 194 -7.40 -1.41 15.34
N ALA A 195 -8.01 -2.43 14.73
CA ALA A 195 -9.25 -3.02 15.22
C ALA A 195 -9.09 -3.75 16.56
N ILE A 196 -7.91 -4.33 16.81
CA ILE A 196 -7.61 -5.06 18.06
C ILE A 196 -7.26 -4.07 19.18
N ASP A 197 -6.40 -3.10 18.89
CA ASP A 197 -5.81 -2.23 19.91
C ASP A 197 -6.69 -1.00 20.21
N TYR A 198 -7.52 -0.58 19.25
CA TYR A 198 -8.39 0.59 19.38
C TYR A 198 -9.86 0.29 19.04
N PRO A 199 -10.50 -0.72 19.66
CA PRO A 199 -11.87 -1.15 19.30
C PRO A 199 -12.95 -0.08 19.55
N GLU A 200 -12.71 0.86 20.48
CA GLU A 200 -13.62 1.97 20.76
C GLU A 200 -13.58 3.08 19.69
N ASN A 201 -12.46 3.17 18.94
CA ASN A 201 -12.26 4.16 17.88
C ASN A 201 -12.45 3.55 16.48
N CYS A 202 -11.84 2.39 16.22
CA CYS A 202 -11.90 1.68 14.95
C CYS A 202 -13.11 0.73 14.93
N LEU A 203 -14.25 1.23 14.46
CA LEU A 203 -15.54 0.51 14.54
C LEU A 203 -15.67 -0.65 13.55
N ALA A 204 -15.00 -0.55 12.41
CA ALA A 204 -15.06 -1.56 11.37
C ALA A 204 -13.81 -1.52 10.50
N VAL A 205 -13.45 -2.70 9.97
CA VAL A 205 -12.37 -2.84 9.00
C VAL A 205 -12.88 -3.50 7.73
N HIS A 206 -12.45 -2.97 6.59
CA HIS A 206 -12.62 -3.59 5.29
C HIS A 206 -11.24 -3.89 4.70
N VAL A 207 -10.95 -5.17 4.46
CA VAL A 207 -9.66 -5.59 3.91
C VAL A 207 -9.84 -6.31 2.58
N ASN A 208 -9.00 -5.96 1.60
CA ASN A 208 -8.99 -6.63 0.28
C ASN A 208 -7.80 -7.60 0.13
N MET A 209 -7.09 -7.88 1.21
CA MET A 209 -6.06 -8.90 1.31
C MET A 209 -6.16 -9.54 2.69
N VAL A 210 -6.17 -10.86 2.75
CA VAL A 210 -6.22 -11.61 4.01
C VAL A 210 -5.04 -12.59 4.04
N PRO A 211 -3.89 -12.19 4.59
CA PRO A 211 -2.77 -13.12 4.79
C PRO A 211 -3.16 -14.10 5.91
N ALA A 212 -3.51 -15.32 5.54
CA ALA A 212 -3.89 -16.38 6.46
C ALA A 212 -3.04 -17.63 6.23
N ALA A 213 -2.58 -18.24 7.33
CA ALA A 213 -2.00 -19.57 7.28
C ALA A 213 -3.08 -20.61 6.96
N LEU A 214 -2.66 -21.74 6.38
CA LEU A 214 -3.58 -22.86 6.20
C LEU A 214 -4.15 -23.31 7.55
N PRO A 215 -5.45 -23.63 7.62
CA PRO A 215 -6.03 -24.21 8.82
C PRO A 215 -5.29 -25.51 9.15
N VAL A 216 -4.99 -25.72 10.42
CA VAL A 216 -4.31 -26.94 10.89
C VAL A 216 -5.25 -27.74 11.77
N TRP A 217 -5.17 -29.07 11.69
CA TRP A 217 -6.12 -29.97 12.37
C TRP A 217 -6.25 -29.68 13.87
N TYR A 218 -5.15 -29.35 14.54
CA TYR A 218 -5.12 -29.12 15.98
C TYR A 218 -5.60 -27.73 16.45
N LYS A 219 -5.78 -26.77 15.53
CA LYS A 219 -6.34 -25.43 15.85
C LYS A 219 -7.71 -25.21 15.20
N ASN A 220 -7.88 -25.69 13.97
CA ASN A 220 -9.01 -25.37 13.11
C ASN A 220 -9.48 -26.64 12.35
N PRO A 221 -9.89 -27.72 13.04
CA PRO A 221 -10.24 -28.98 12.38
C PRO A 221 -11.38 -28.81 11.38
N LEU A 222 -12.41 -28.03 11.72
CA LEU A 222 -13.55 -27.77 10.83
C LEU A 222 -13.15 -26.95 9.60
N SER A 223 -12.37 -25.88 9.78
CA SER A 223 -11.86 -25.07 8.66
C SER A 223 -10.92 -25.88 7.76
N LEU A 224 -10.14 -26.80 8.32
CA LEU A 224 -9.30 -27.72 7.54
C LEU A 224 -10.15 -28.69 6.71
N LEU A 225 -11.21 -29.26 7.28
CA LEU A 225 -12.13 -30.10 6.51
C LEU A 225 -12.83 -29.32 5.39
N GLN A 226 -13.30 -28.11 5.68
CA GLN A 226 -13.89 -27.23 4.68
C GLN A 226 -12.90 -26.90 3.56
N PHE A 227 -11.66 -26.59 3.93
CA PHE A 227 -10.59 -26.32 2.99
C PHE A 227 -10.26 -27.53 2.10
N ILE A 228 -10.15 -28.74 2.68
CA ILE A 228 -9.92 -29.98 1.93
C ILE A 228 -11.09 -30.24 0.97
N ALA A 229 -12.33 -30.11 1.43
CA ALA A 229 -13.52 -30.29 0.59
C ALA A 229 -13.53 -29.31 -0.59
N TRP A 230 -13.26 -28.02 -0.34
CA TRP A 230 -13.13 -27.01 -1.38
C TRP A 230 -11.98 -27.33 -2.35
N ALA A 231 -10.81 -27.72 -1.84
CA ALA A 231 -9.63 -28.01 -2.66
C ALA A 231 -9.81 -29.25 -3.55
N VAL A 232 -10.52 -30.27 -3.06
CA VAL A 232 -10.89 -31.47 -3.83
C VAL A 232 -11.95 -31.13 -4.87
N TRP A 233 -12.98 -30.35 -4.51
CA TRP A 233 -14.05 -29.96 -5.40
C TRP A 233 -13.59 -29.05 -6.55
N THR A 234 -12.67 -28.12 -6.28
CA THR A 234 -12.08 -27.22 -7.29
C THR A 234 -10.87 -27.83 -8.03
N GLY A 235 -10.37 -28.98 -7.57
CA GLY A 235 -9.19 -29.65 -8.12
C GLY A 235 -9.40 -30.41 -9.43
N GLY A 236 -10.63 -30.50 -9.95
CA GLY A 236 -10.93 -31.09 -11.26
C GLY A 236 -10.46 -30.24 -12.44
N ASP A 237 -10.38 -28.93 -12.25
CA ASP A 237 -9.76 -28.01 -13.20
C ASP A 237 -8.31 -27.78 -12.79
N LYS A 238 -7.37 -27.91 -13.73
CA LYS A 238 -5.90 -27.84 -13.53
C LYS A 238 -5.36 -26.52 -12.91
N GLN A 239 -6.24 -25.62 -12.44
CA GLN A 239 -5.92 -24.37 -11.75
C GLN A 239 -6.18 -24.41 -10.23
N GLY A 240 -6.78 -25.48 -9.71
CA GLY A 240 -7.06 -25.67 -8.28
C GLY A 240 -5.82 -25.80 -7.40
N LEU A 241 -5.98 -25.59 -6.09
CA LEU A 241 -4.88 -25.56 -5.12
C LEU A 241 -4.09 -26.88 -5.07
N LEU A 242 -4.77 -28.03 -5.20
CA LEU A 242 -4.10 -29.34 -5.28
C LEU A 242 -3.19 -29.44 -6.51
N GLY A 243 -3.67 -28.95 -7.67
CA GLY A 243 -2.88 -28.87 -8.90
C GLY A 243 -1.65 -27.97 -8.75
N ARG A 244 -1.77 -26.83 -8.06
CA ARG A 244 -0.63 -25.94 -7.76
C ARG A 244 0.35 -26.54 -6.76
N MET A 245 -0.14 -27.27 -5.76
CA MET A 245 0.71 -27.97 -4.79
C MET A 245 1.47 -29.14 -5.42
N ILE A 246 0.81 -29.94 -6.28
CA ILE A 246 1.44 -31.01 -7.05
C ILE A 246 2.46 -30.43 -8.04
N SER A 247 2.10 -29.35 -8.75
CA SER A 247 3.03 -28.63 -9.64
C SER A 247 4.25 -28.08 -8.91
N LYS A 248 4.08 -27.48 -7.72
CA LYS A 248 5.18 -27.02 -6.86
C LYS A 248 6.06 -28.17 -6.34
N ALA A 249 5.46 -29.30 -5.99
CA ALA A 249 6.20 -30.49 -5.55
C ALA A 249 7.01 -31.12 -6.70
N GLN A 250 6.51 -31.00 -7.94
CA GLN A 250 7.19 -31.49 -9.15
C GLN A 250 8.26 -30.53 -9.68
N ASN A 251 8.16 -29.22 -9.42
CA ASN A 251 9.13 -28.20 -9.85
C ASN A 251 9.52 -27.23 -8.70
N PRO A 252 10.37 -27.68 -7.76
CA PRO A 252 10.75 -26.87 -6.58
C PRO A 252 11.61 -25.61 -6.90
N LYS A 253 12.17 -25.50 -8.11
CA LYS A 253 13.09 -24.41 -8.52
C LYS A 253 12.42 -23.09 -8.92
N GLN A 254 11.08 -23.01 -8.95
CA GLN A 254 10.34 -21.78 -9.28
C GLN A 254 9.85 -21.00 -8.04
N SER A 255 10.37 -21.30 -6.86
CA SER A 255 10.15 -20.45 -5.68
C SER A 255 11.20 -19.34 -5.61
N PRO A 256 10.84 -18.07 -5.35
CA PRO A 256 11.83 -17.07 -4.95
C PRO A 256 12.30 -17.48 -3.54
N THR A 257 13.38 -18.26 -3.47
CA THR A 257 14.13 -18.38 -2.23
C THR A 257 14.79 -17.04 -1.96
N PRO A 258 14.66 -16.45 -0.76
CA PRO A 258 15.54 -15.37 -0.37
C PRO A 258 16.96 -15.94 -0.38
N SER A 259 17.81 -15.43 -1.26
CA SER A 259 19.24 -15.68 -1.22
C SER A 259 19.77 -15.20 0.15
N PRO A 260 20.55 -15.99 0.89
CA PRO A 260 21.21 -15.50 2.09
C PRO A 260 22.19 -14.40 1.68
N THR A 261 21.97 -13.18 2.16
CA THR A 261 22.96 -12.11 2.12
C THR A 261 24.21 -12.57 2.87
N PRO A 262 25.41 -12.55 2.24
CA PRO A 262 26.64 -12.77 2.99
C PRO A 262 26.87 -11.61 3.96
N PRO A 263 27.52 -11.86 5.12
CA PRO A 263 27.83 -10.81 6.07
C PRO A 263 28.75 -9.77 5.40
N SER A 264 28.36 -8.50 5.49
CA SER A 264 29.18 -7.37 5.06
C SER A 264 30.39 -7.24 5.98
N GLU A 265 31.58 -7.53 5.45
CA GLU A 265 32.82 -6.93 5.96
C GLU A 265 32.93 -5.51 5.41
N CYS A 266 32.83 -4.51 6.31
CA CYS A 266 33.45 -3.19 6.29
C CYS A 266 33.39 -2.62 7.70
#